data_AF-A0A966FGK9-F1
#
_entry.id   AF-A0A966FGK9-F1
#
_cell.length_a   1.000
_cell.length_b   1.000
_cell.length_c   1.000
_cell.angle_alpha   90.00
_cell.angle_beta   90.00
_cell.angle_gamma   90.00
#
_symmetry.space_group_name_H-M   'P 1'
#
loop_
_entity.id
_entity.type
_entity.pdbx_description
1 polymer ?
#
loop_
_entity_poly.entity_id
_entity_poly.type
_entity_poly.pdbx_seq_one_letter_code
_entity_poly.pdbx_strand_id
1 'polypeptide(L)' 'MALLEIENLSVQFPSKTAVMHAVDGVSLSLEAGEVLGIVGESGSG' A
#
# COMPACT_ATOMS: atom_id res chain seq x y z
N MET A 1 20.58 -0.33 1.35
CA MET A 1 19.83 0.28 2.46
C MET A 1 18.69 0.95 1.75
N ALA A 2 17.47 0.46 2.01
CA ALA A 2 16.30 0.90 1.27
C ALA A 2 16.17 2.42 1.35
N LEU A 3 15.92 3.05 0.19
CA LEU A 3 15.62 4.46 0.10
C LEU A 3 14.20 4.75 0.60
N LEU A 4 13.27 3.83 0.35
CA LEU A 4 11.92 3.82 0.88
C LEU A 4 11.64 2.44 1.48
N GLU A 5 11.10 2.43 2.68
CA GLU A 5 10.67 1.22 3.38
C GLU A 5 9.28 1.46 3.97
N ILE A 6 8.36 0.53 3.70
CA ILE A 6 7.01 0.50 4.24
C ILE A 6 6.84 -0.87 4.88
N GLU A 7 6.42 -0.87 6.14
CA GLU A 7 6.20 -2.09 6.91
C GLU A 7 4.75 -2.14 7.39
N ASN A 8 4.06 -3.23 7.08
CA ASN A 8 2.71 -3.56 7.56
C ASN A 8 1.69 -2.42 7.45
N LEU A 9 1.70 -1.67 6.34
CA LEU A 9 0.77 -0.57 6.11
C LEU A 9 -0.67 -1.08 6.01
N SER A 10 -1.53 -0.56 6.87
CA SER A 10 -2.97 -0.78 6.82
C SER A 10 -3.67 0.58 6.77
N VAL A 11 -4.56 0.77 5.80
CA VAL A 11 -5.33 2.00 5.61
C VAL A 11 -6.80 1.64 5.54
N GLN A 12 -7.59 2.28 6.39
CA GLN A 12 -9.01 1.99 6.55
C GLN A 12 -9.84 3.26 6.35
N PHE A 13 -10.93 3.12 5.61
CA PHE A 13 -11.92 4.16 5.42
C PHE A 13 -13.26 3.73 6.03
N PRO A 14 -13.90 4.59 6.85
CA PRO A 14 -15.25 4.33 7.33
C PRO A 14 -16.25 4.49 6.18
N SER A 15 -17.16 3.53 6.02
CA SER A 15 -18.35 3.65 5.17
C SER A 15 -19.63 3.51 6.00
N LYS A 16 -20.78 3.82 5.39
CA LYS A 16 -22.09 3.77 6.07
C LYS A 16 -22.45 2.38 6.60
N THR A 17 -21.90 1.32 6.01
CA THR A 17 -22.28 -0.08 6.29
C THR A 17 -21.12 -0.94 6.81
N ALA A 18 -19.87 -0.57 6.51
CA ALA A 18 -18.67 -1.29 6.97
C ALA A 18 -17.40 -0.43 6.92
N VAL A 19 -16.32 -0.89 7.54
CA VAL A 19 -14.98 -0.34 7.31
C VAL A 19 -14.39 -0.98 6.05
N MET A 20 -13.93 -0.15 5.12
CA MET A 20 -13.23 -0.60 3.92
C MET A 20 -11.72 -0.54 4.16
N HIS A 21 -11.02 -1.65 3.98
CA HIS A 21 -9.56 -1.67 3.96
C HIS A 21 -9.10 -1.34 2.54
N ALA A 22 -8.40 -0.23 2.38
CA ALA A 22 -7.81 0.17 1.11
C ALA A 22 -6.53 -0.65 0.86
N VAL A 23 -5.64 -0.66 1.86
CA VAL A 23 -4.52 -1.59 1.94
C VAL A 23 -4.53 -2.30 3.29
N ASP A 24 -4.10 -3.56 3.33
CA ASP A 24 -4.07 -4.36 4.55
C ASP A 24 -2.75 -5.12 4.69
N GLY A 25 -1.90 -4.66 5.62
CA GLY A 25 -0.62 -5.31 5.93
C GLY A 25 0.41 -5.26 4.81
N VAL A 26 0.37 -4.24 3.95
CA VAL A 26 1.29 -4.12 2.80
C VAL A 26 2.68 -3.71 3.27
N SER A 27 3.70 -4.48 2.88
CA SER A 27 5.10 -4.14 3.09
C SER A 27 5.83 -4.05 1.75
N LEU A 28 6.62 -3.00 1.56
CA LEU A 28 7.42 -2.80 0.35
C LEU A 28 8.70 -2.04 0.65
N SER A 29 9.75 -2.34 -0.11
CA SER A 29 11.04 -1.65 -0.07
C SER A 29 11.43 -1.21 -1.47
N LEU A 30 12.09 -0.07 -1.59
CA LEU A 30 12.68 0.44 -2.84
C LEU A 30 14.10 0.92 -2.56
N GLU A 31 15.08 0.38 -3.27
CA GLU A 31 16.47 0.81 -3.15
C GLU A 31 16.76 2.06 -4.02
N ALA A 32 17.84 2.77 -3.71
CA ALA A 32 18.23 3.95 -4.47
C ALA A 32 18.59 3.57 -5.93
N GLY A 33 17.94 4.24 -6.89
CA GLY A 33 18.16 4.00 -8.32
C GLY A 33 17.24 2.94 -8.94
N GLU A 34 16.38 2.29 -8.15
CA GLU A 34 15.36 1.38 -8.66
C GLU A 34 14.08 2.11 -9.11
N VAL A 35 13.35 1.47 -10.02
CA VAL A 35 12.02 1.92 -10.45
C VAL A 35 11.03 0.81 -10.16
N LEU A 36 10.12 1.05 -9.22
CA LEU A 36 9.03 0.13 -8.87
C LEU A 36 7.71 0.64 -9.45
N GLY A 37 7.07 -0.17 -10.29
CA GLY A 37 5.73 0.07 -10.80
C GLY A 37 4.70 -0.74 -10.04
N ILE A 38 3.63 -0.09 -9.58
CA ILE A 38 2.46 -0.75 -8.98
C ILE A 38 1.31 -0.67 -9.99
N VAL A 39 0.65 -1.80 -10.23
CA VAL A 39 -0.47 -1.93 -11.16
C VAL A 39 -1.62 -2.63 -10.48
N GLY A 40 -2.84 -2.15 -10.76
CA GLY A 40 -4.06 -2.71 -10.20
C GLY A 40 -5.31 -2.14 -10.87
N GLU A 41 -6.44 -2.81 -10.66
CA GLU A 41 -7.75 -2.34 -11.10
C GLU A 41 -8.20 -1.11 -10.29
N SER A 42 -9.20 -0.39 -10.77
CA SER A 42 -9.86 0.68 -10.02
C SER A 42 -10.30 0.20 -8.63
N GLY A 43 -9.79 0.84 -7.59
CA GLY A 43 -10.13 0.54 -6.19
C GLY A 43 -9.38 -0.65 -5.56
N SER A 44 -8.30 -1.14 -6.19
CA SER A 44 -7.51 -2.29 -5.69
C SER A 44 -6.54 -1.96 -4.54
N GLY A 45 -6.44 -0.70 -4.16
CA GLY A 45 -5.58 -0.20 -3.09
C GLY A 45 -6.12 1.08 -2.50
#